data_AF-A0A2N2LUE0-F1
#
_entry.id   AF-A0A2N2LUE0-F1
#
_cell.length_a   1.000
_cell.length_b   1.000
_cell.length_c   1.000
_cell.angle_alpha   90.00
_cell.angle_beta   90.00
_cell.angle_gamma   90.00
#
_symmetry.space_group_name_H-M   'P 1'
#
loop_
_entity.id
_entity.type
_entity.pdbx_description
1 polymer ?
#
loop_
_entity_poly.entity_id
_entity_poly.type
_entity_poly.pdbx_seq_one_letter_code
_entity_poly.pdbx_strand_id
1 'polypeptide(L)' 'MVSIELNEEECMTLKYLLENCLADLRMEIIQTDSIDYKTMLKKRKAVLLKLQKSIMTTGEQTERIIE' A
#
# COMPACT_ATOMS: atom_id res chain seq x y z
N MET A 1 11.32 -3.16 15.42
CA MET A 1 10.20 -2.74 14.55
C MET A 1 10.15 -1.23 14.57
N VAL A 2 9.74 -0.62 13.46
CA VAL A 2 9.52 0.84 13.36
C VAL A 2 8.02 1.05 13.40
N SER A 3 7.55 1.96 14.26
CA SER A 3 6.16 2.41 14.33
C SER A 3 6.08 3.85 13.83
N ILE A 4 5.02 4.17 13.08
CA ILE A 4 4.77 5.51 12.58
C ILE A 4 3.35 5.87 13.04
N GLU A 5 3.24 6.97 13.78
CA GLU A 5 1.96 7.57 14.13
C GLU A 5 1.54 8.48 12.98
N LEU A 6 0.30 8.31 12.51
CA LEU A 6 -0.27 9.11 11.43
C LEU A 6 -1.61 9.64 11.92
N ASN A 7 -1.84 10.93 11.73
CA ASN A 7 -3.17 11.50 11.86
C ASN A 7 -4.05 11.13 10.65
N GLU A 8 -5.33 11.52 10.67
CA GLU A 8 -6.29 11.17 9.63
C GLU A 8 -5.89 11.70 8.24
N GLU A 9 -5.42 12.94 8.15
CA GLU A 9 -4.96 13.56 6.91
C GLU A 9 -3.73 12.85 6.34
N GLU A 10 -2.76 12.53 7.20
CA GLU A 10 -1.55 11.80 6.84
C GLU A 10 -1.88 10.37 6.37
N CYS A 11 -2.83 9.71 7.03
CA CYS A 11 -3.32 8.39 6.65
C CYS A 11 -3.99 8.42 5.27
N MET A 12 -4.86 9.39 5.04
CA MET A 12 -5.55 9.59 3.76
C MET A 12 -4.57 9.92 2.63
N THR A 13 -3.60 10.80 2.90
CA THR A 13 -2.53 11.15 1.96
C THR A 13 -1.69 9.92 1.62
N LEU A 14 -1.27 9.15 2.61
CA LEU A 14 -0.47 7.95 2.39
C LEU A 14 -1.25 6.89 1.60
N LYS A 15 -2.55 6.72 1.89
CA LYS A 15 -3.44 5.81 1.14
C LYS A 15 -3.52 6.21 -0.32
N TYR A 16 -3.76 7.49 -0.60
CA TYR A 16 -3.83 8.02 -1.97
C TYR A 16 -2.52 7.80 -2.74
N LEU A 17 -1.37 8.08 -2.10
CA LEU A 17 -0.06 7.85 -2.72
C LEU A 17 0.21 6.37 -3.01
N LEU A 18 -0.19 5.48 -2.11
CA LEU A 18 -0.07 4.03 -2.31
C LEU A 18 -0.94 3.55 -3.48
N GLU A 19 -2.17 4.05 -3.59
CA GLU A 19 -3.09 3.70 -4.68
C GLU A 19 -2.55 4.14 -6.04
N ASN A 20 -2.03 5.36 -6.15
CA ASN A 20 -1.40 5.86 -7.38
C ASN A 20 -0.17 5.03 -7.75
N CYS A 21 0.74 4.78 -6.81
CA CYS A 21 1.92 3.95 -7.05
C CYS A 21 1.55 2.53 -7.51
N LEU A 22 0.48 1.95 -6.95
CA LEU A 22 -0.01 0.63 -7.34
C LEU A 22 -0.61 0.62 -8.74
N ALA A 23 -1.30 1.70 -9.15
CA ALA A 23 -1.82 1.86 -10.50
C ALA A 23 -0.68 1.97 -11.52
N ASP A 24 0.33 2.78 -11.23
CA ASP A 24 1.51 2.95 -12.08
C ASP A 24 2.29 1.63 -12.23
N LEU A 25 2.55 0.94 -11.11
CA LEU A 25 3.20 -0.38 -11.13
C LEU A 25 2.41 -1.40 -11.94
N ARG A 26 1.07 -1.34 -11.92
CA ARG A 26 0.24 -2.25 -12.73
C ARG A 26 0.47 -1.99 -14.22
N MET A 27 0.50 -0.72 -14.64
CA MET A 27 0.76 -0.35 -16.02
C MET A 27 2.17 -0.74 -16.44
N GLU A 28 3.18 -0.47 -15.60
CA GLU A 28 4.58 -0.81 -15.87
C GLU A 28 4.79 -2.32 -15.99
N ILE A 29 4.14 -3.14 -15.14
CA ILE A 29 4.16 -4.60 -15.23
C ILE A 29 3.57 -5.08 -16.56
N ILE A 30 2.49 -4.45 -17.04
CA ILE A 30 1.86 -4.85 -18.31
C ILE A 30 2.79 -4.53 -19.48
N GLN A 31 3.42 -3.35 -19.46
CA GLN A 31 4.26 -2.82 -20.54
C GLN A 31 5.69 -3.40 -20.57
N THR A 32 6.15 -4.03 -19.49
CA THR A 32 7.50 -4.59 -19.41
C THR A 32 7.59 -5.95 -20.09
N ASP A 33 8.51 -6.18 -21.03
CA ASP A 33 8.70 -7.52 -21.62
C ASP A 33 9.74 -8.38 -20.87
N SER A 34 10.67 -7.75 -20.16
CA SER A 34 11.68 -8.46 -19.35
C SER A 34 11.06 -9.20 -18.17
N ILE A 35 11.22 -10.52 -18.13
CA ILE A 35 10.68 -11.40 -17.08
C ILE A 35 11.30 -11.06 -15.71
N ASP A 36 12.61 -10.82 -15.67
CA ASP A 36 13.32 -10.50 -14.43
C ASP A 36 12.86 -9.15 -13.86
N TYR A 37 12.68 -8.15 -14.73
CA TYR A 37 12.17 -6.84 -14.34
C TYR A 37 10.70 -6.94 -13.88
N LYS A 38 9.83 -7.67 -14.61
CA LYS A 38 8.46 -7.99 -14.19
C LYS A 38 8.42 -8.63 -12.80
N THR A 39 9.36 -9.53 -12.50
CA THR A 39 9.45 -10.19 -11.19
C THR A 39 9.79 -9.20 -10.08
N MET A 40 10.72 -8.28 -10.34
CA MET A 40 11.07 -7.19 -9.43
C MET A 40 9.88 -6.25 -9.17
N LEU A 41 9.16 -5.86 -10.23
CA LEU A 41 7.96 -5.00 -10.11
C LEU A 41 6.85 -5.69 -9.29
N LYS A 42 6.62 -6.99 -9.51
CA LYS A 42 5.65 -7.77 -8.73
C LYS A 42 6.03 -7.83 -7.24
N LYS A 43 7.32 -7.98 -6.91
CA LYS A 43 7.81 -7.92 -5.52
C LYS A 43 7.53 -6.55 -4.89
N ARG A 44 7.82 -5.46 -5.59
CA ARG A 44 7.50 -4.10 -5.12
C ARG A 44 6.00 -3.91 -4.88
N LYS A 45 5.16 -4.35 -5.84
CA LYS A 45 3.70 -4.32 -5.69
C LYS A 45 3.23 -5.07 -4.43
N ALA A 46 3.80 -6.24 -4.15
CA ALA A 46 3.45 -7.02 -2.97
C ALA A 46 3.78 -6.28 -1.66
N VAL A 47 4.90 -5.56 -1.60
CA VAL A 47 5.26 -4.72 -0.45
C VAL A 47 4.26 -3.59 -0.25
N LEU A 48 3.91 -2.86 -1.32
CA LEU A 48 2.94 -1.75 -1.20
C LEU A 48 1.54 -2.23 -0.80
N LEU A 49 1.08 -3.38 -1.32
CA LEU A 49 -0.18 -4.00 -0.88
C LEU A 49 -0.16 -4.37 0.61
N LYS A 50 0.98 -4.87 1.11
CA LYS A 50 1.14 -5.16 2.53
C LYS A 50 1.06 -3.88 3.38
N LEU A 51 1.71 -2.81 2.95
CA LEU A 51 1.64 -1.51 3.63
C LEU A 51 0.23 -0.93 3.64
N GLN A 52 -0.45 -0.94 2.49
CA GLN A 52 -1.84 -0.48 2.38
C GLN A 52 -2.75 -1.26 3.33
N LYS A 53 -2.62 -2.60 3.38
CA LYS A 53 -3.39 -3.43 4.30
C LYS A 53 -3.10 -3.09 5.76
N SER A 54 -1.83 -2.89 6.13
CA SER A 54 -1.44 -2.51 7.50
C SER A 54 -2.07 -1.18 7.92
N ILE A 55 -2.19 -0.21 7.02
CA ILE A 55 -2.82 1.08 7.31
C ILE A 55 -4.34 0.93 7.45
N MET A 56 -4.98 0.11 6.60
CA MET A 56 -6.44 -0.11 6.66
C MET A 56 -6.87 -0.89 7.91
N THR A 57 -6.07 -1.85 8.39
CA THR A 57 -6.42 -2.63 9.60
C THR A 57 -6.32 -1.79 10.89
N THR A 58 -5.52 -0.72 10.91
CA THR A 58 -5.44 0.19 12.07
C THR A 58 -6.71 1.02 12.26
N GLY A 59 -7.50 1.25 11.19
CA GLY A 59 -8.76 1.99 11.28
C GLY A 59 -9.93 1.20 11.88
N GLU A 60 -9.92 -0.14 11.81
CA GLU A 60 -11.05 -0.98 12.25
C GLU A 60 -11.03 -1.34 13.75
N GLN A 61 -9.94 -1.05 14.48
CA GLN A 61 -9.83 -1.40 15.90
C GLN A 61 -10.35 -0.31 16.85
N THR A 62 -10.66 0.90 16.37
CA THR A 62 -11.15 1.99 17.22
C THR A 62 -12.67 1.96 17.43
N GLU A 63 -13.43 1.26 16.57
CA GLU A 63 -14.91 1.25 16.64
C GLU A 63 -15.52 0.09 17.44
N ARG A 64 -14.73 -0.86 17.97
CA ARG A 64 -15.26 -2.06 18.65
C ARG A 64 -15.22 -2.03 20.18
N ILE A 65 -14.98 -0.87 20.81
CA ILE A 65 -14.91 -0.75 22.28
C ILE A 65 -16.12 -0.02 22.88
N ILE A 66 -17.14 0.35 22.10
CA ILE A 66 -18.37 0.94 22.63
C ILE A 66 -19.58 0.10 22.23
N GLU A 67 -19.83 -0.99 22.97
CA GLU A 67 -21.17 -1.54 23.22
C GLU A 67 -21.17 -2.33 24.54
#